data_AF-A0A854CI39-F1
#
_entry.id   AF-A0A854CI39-F1
#
_cell.length_a   1.000
_cell.length_b   1.000
_cell.length_c   1.000
_cell.angle_alpha   90.00
_cell.angle_beta   90.00
_cell.angle_gamma   90.00
#
_symmetry.space_group_name_H-M   'P 1'
#
loop_
_entity.id
_entity.type
_entity.pdbx_description
1 polymer ?
#
loop_
_entity_poly.entity_id
_entity_poly.type
_entity_poly.pdbx_seq_one_letter_code
_entity_poly.pdbx_strand_id
1 'polypeptide(L)' 'MNYRLIPALFLIVLGALFLLDNLGLAHMDVGHLIATWWPMFLIAAGVHQVLRYREKAAATC' A
#
# COMPACT_ATOMS: atom_id res chain seq x y z
N MET A 1 2.36 -23.11 0.25
CA MET A 1 3.66 -22.55 0.64
C MET A 1 3.44 -21.18 1.29
N ASN A 2 3.30 -21.12 2.62
CA ASN A 2 3.33 -19.99 3.59
C ASN A 2 3.02 -18.51 3.20
N TYR A 3 2.27 -18.19 2.14
CA TYR A 3 1.93 -16.79 1.75
C TYR A 3 1.09 -16.00 2.77
N ARG A 4 0.53 -16.66 3.80
CA ARG A 4 -0.29 -16.02 4.85
C ARG A 4 0.54 -15.34 5.94
N LEU A 5 1.79 -15.77 6.14
CA LEU A 5 2.66 -15.24 7.20
C LEU A 5 3.30 -13.91 6.82
N ILE A 6 3.53 -13.68 5.52
CA ILE A 6 4.11 -12.46 4.96
C ILE A 6 3.27 -11.22 5.31
N PRO A 7 1.94 -11.17 5.05
CA PRO A 7 1.14 -10.01 5.40
C PRO A 7 1.03 -9.81 6.91
N ALA A 8 0.97 -10.90 7.70
CA ALA A 8 0.92 -10.80 9.15
C ALA A 8 2.20 -10.16 9.73
N LEU A 9 3.37 -10.61 9.28
CA LEU A 9 4.65 -10.04 9.70
C LEU A 9 4.78 -8.57 9.27
N PHE A 10 4.39 -8.25 8.03
CA PHE A 10 4.38 -6.89 7.53
C PHE A 10 3.52 -5.96 8.38
N LEU A 11 2.31 -6.40 8.75
CA LEU A 11 1.37 -5.61 9.54
C LEU A 11 1.90 -5.36 10.97
N ILE A 12 2.55 -6.35 11.57
CA ILE A 12 3.20 -6.22 12.89
C ILE A 12 4.34 -5.20 12.84
N VAL A 13 5.24 -5.30 11.85
CA VAL A 13 6.35 -4.36 11.68
C VAL A 13 5.84 -2.95 11.43
N LEU A 14 4.83 -2.80 10.56
CA LEU A 14 4.23 -1.50 10.26
C LEU A 14 3.60 -0.86 11.49
N GLY A 15 2.86 -1.63 12.29
CA GLY A 15 2.27 -1.15 13.54
C GLY A 15 3.32 -0.79 14.61
N ALA A 16 4.38 -1.57 14.72
CA ALA A 16 5.47 -1.30 15.66
C ALA A 16 6.24 0.00 15.29
N LEU A 17 6.50 0.23 14.00
CA LEU A 17 7.10 1.48 13.51
C LEU A 17 6.22 2.68 13.81
N PHE A 18 4.91 2.55 13.59
CA PHE A 18 3.95 3.61 13.89
C PHE A 18 3.90 3.94 15.39
N LEU A 19 3.96 2.94 16.26
CA LEU A 19 3.99 3.13 17.70
C LEU A 19 5.28 3.82 18.16
N LEU A 20 6.42 3.45 17.57
CA LEU A 20 7.74 4.02 17.88
C LEU A 20 7.85 5.49 17.46
N ASP A 21 7.23 5.85 16.33
CA ASP A 21 7.08 7.22 15.83
C ASP A 21 6.18 8.05 16.76
N ASN A 22 5.03 7.50 17.18
CA ASN A 22 4.13 8.15 18.14
C ASN A 22 4.79 8.38 19.52
N LEU A 23 5.74 7.54 19.91
CA LEU A 23 6.48 7.67 21.16
C LEU A 23 7.62 8.70 21.08
N GLY A 24 7.85 9.31 19.91
CA GLY A 24 8.92 10.27 19.65
C GLY A 24 10.33 9.65 19.70
N LEU A 25 10.43 8.32 19.78
CA LEU A 25 11.69 7.57 19.83
C LEU A 25 12.29 7.40 18.44
N ALA A 26 11.45 7.39 17.40
CA ALA A 26 11.86 7.47 16.01
C ALA A 26 11.60 8.88 15.49
N HIS A 27 12.64 9.66 15.22
CA HIS A 27 12.56 10.90 14.42
C HIS A 27 12.47 10.56 12.92
N MET A 28 11.65 9.58 12.59
CA MET A 28 11.41 9.16 11.23
C MET A 28 9.98 9.55 10.97
N ASP A 29 9.73 10.55 10.12
CA ASP A 29 8.39 10.98 9.71
C ASP A 29 7.66 9.87 8.91
N VAL A 30 7.44 8.70 9.51
CA VAL A 30 6.82 7.53 8.89
C VAL A 30 5.38 7.86 8.51
N GLY A 31 4.69 8.64 9.36
CA GLY A 31 3.39 9.22 9.01
C GLY A 31 3.43 10.08 7.74
N HIS A 32 4.46 10.92 7.57
CA HIS A 32 4.62 11.74 6.36
C HIS A 32 4.92 10.86 5.13
N LEU A 33 5.84 9.89 5.26
CA LEU A 33 6.17 8.96 4.19
C LEU A 33 4.92 8.19 3.72
N ILE A 34 4.15 7.61 4.64
CA ILE A 34 2.92 6.89 4.30
C ILE A 34 1.92 7.83 3.61
N ALA A 35 1.75 9.06 4.10
CA ALA A 35 0.87 10.05 3.48
C ALA A 35 1.33 10.46 2.07
N THR A 36 2.63 10.59 1.84
CA THR A 36 3.22 10.91 0.52
C THR A 36 3.13 9.75 -0.47
N TRP A 37 3.24 8.50 0.00
CA TRP A 37 3.25 7.31 -0.86
C TRP A 37 1.86 6.71 -1.13
N TRP A 38 0.88 6.91 -0.25
CA TRP A 38 -0.52 6.50 -0.46
C TRP A 38 -1.12 6.89 -1.84
N PRO A 39 -0.92 8.13 -2.34
CA PRO A 39 -1.43 8.55 -3.63
C PRO A 39 -0.90 7.71 -4.80
N MET A 40 0.33 7.21 -4.72
CA MET A 40 0.89 6.34 -5.77
C MET A 40 0.12 5.03 -5.91
N PHE A 41 -0.29 4.42 -4.79
CA PHE A 41 -1.12 3.22 -4.82
C PHE A 41 -2.51 3.49 -5.41
N LEU A 42 -3.12 4.65 -5.11
CA LEU A 42 -4.38 5.07 -5.72
C LEU A 42 -4.26 5.25 -7.23
N ILE A 43 -3.20 5.91 -7.70
CA ILE A 43 -2.94 6.12 -9.13
C ILE A 43 -2.75 4.77 -9.82
N ALA A 44 -1.95 3.87 -9.26
CA ALA A 44 -1.73 2.53 -9.83
C ALA A 44 -3.04 1.72 -9.90
N ALA A 45 -3.87 1.76 -8.85
CA ALA A 45 -5.17 1.10 -8.85
C ALA A 45 -6.12 1.70 -9.91
N GLY A 46 -6.13 3.03 -10.06
CA GLY A 46 -6.91 3.73 -11.08
C GLY A 46 -6.49 3.36 -12.50
N VAL A 47 -5.19 3.36 -12.78
CA VAL A 47 -4.63 2.94 -14.08
C VAL A 47 -4.99 1.48 -14.37
N HIS A 48 -4.83 0.58 -13.40
CA HIS A 48 -5.20 -0.82 -13.54
C HIS A 48 -6.70 -0.99 -13.87
N GLN A 49 -7.58 -0.20 -13.24
CA GLN A 49 -9.01 -0.23 -13.54
C GLN A 49 -9.32 0.23 -14.97
N VAL A 50 -8.66 1.28 -15.46
CA VAL A 50 -8.82 1.78 -16.83
C VAL A 50 -8.35 0.74 -17.85
N LEU A 51 -7.18 0.12 -17.63
CA LEU A 51 -6.66 -0.93 -18.51
C LEU A 51 -7.61 -2.11 -18.61
N ARG A 52 -8.14 -2.59 -17.48
CA ARG A 52 -9.13 -3.68 -17.45
C ARG A 52 -10.44 -3.33 -18.14
N TYR A 53 -10.86 -2.06 -18.08
CA TYR A 53 -12.04 -1.61 -18.81
C TYR A 53 -11.82 -1.71 -20.34
N ARG A 54 -10.62 -1.37 -20.83
CA ARG A 54 -10.29 -1.47 -22.26
C ARG A 54 -10.28 -2.91 -22.77
N GLU A 55 -9.75 -3.84 -21.99
CA GLU A 55 -9.76 -5.27 -22.34
C GLU A 55 -11.19 -5.80 -22.51
N LYS A 56 -12.08 -5.47 -21.56
CA LYS A 56 -13.49 -5.87 -21.63
C LYS A 56 -14.20 -5.27 -22.84
N ALA A 57 -13.93 -4.00 -23.14
CA ALA A 57 -14.48 -3.31 -24.31
C ALA A 57 -13.99 -3.92 -25.63
N ALA A 58 -12.72 -4.30 -25.72
CA ALA A 58 -12.13 -4.92 -26.91
C ALA A 58 -12.62 -6.37 -27.14
N ALA A 59 -12.94 -7.10 -26.07
CA ALA A 59 -13.43 -8.49 -26.15
C ALA A 59 -14.93 -8.63 -26.48
N THR A 60 -15.67 -7.51 -26.59
CA THR A 60 -17.11 -7.49 -26.88
C THR A 60 -17.41 -7.27 -28.38
N CYS A 61 -16.37 -7.10 -29.20
CA CYS A 61 -16.46 -7.07 -30.67
C CYS A 61 -16.06 -8.42 -31.25
#